data_AF-A0A1V0RC09-F1
#
_entry.id   AF-A0A1V0RC09-F1
#
_cell.length_a   1.000
_cell.length_b   1.000
_cell.length_c   1.000
_cell.angle_alpha   90.00
_cell.angle_beta   90.00
_cell.angle_gamma   90.00
#
_symmetry.space_group_name_H-M   'P 1'
#
loop_
_entity.id
_entity.type
_entity.pdbx_description
1 polymer ?
#
loop_
_entity_poly.entity_id
_entity_poly.type
_entity_poly.pdbx_seq_one_letter_code
_entity_poly.pdbx_strand_id
1 'polypeptide(L)'
;MSALSYYWAKASWRRATRIEATSYRRLLLPHPYALDLPGVGASSTLIKAHDPTSGKSVGVVHDRVTGRMTISTLLAPGGSLMAPTSSVQSSLRTWGSVLDAMSTDELIRGASVTIQITPGAGDALGDDVASRQDPDAPELAKAIISELVRTTPRATASVASWMSVTVDPNAAANPPTDLAEQVGEALKTVDSLDLSGTGTDIERRATDVDLRRLVRSAYDPAVFNARDSDFSDLSWSECGPQAADDGWEEYAHDGGVSLSYVLREMPRRPIAYSVLLPLLAPGKFQRRITLAYRVLDPYEGEAVLEREISHAHQRAQATAEVKGRAKWSQRADTQRAEQAAAQMAGGSQVADWTLMVTVTARTATDLPAARQELDRAVKAMRGIRMRPAYGAQAAVFAAGLPIGYNPLVKD
;
A
#
# COMPACT_ATOMS: atom_id res chain seq x y z
N MET A 1 0.64 -24.68 -3.15
CA MET A 1 -0.51 -24.67 -4.07
C MET A 1 -0.66 -26.07 -4.58
N SER A 2 -1.75 -26.75 -4.20
CA SER A 2 -2.14 -28.00 -4.84
C SER A 2 -2.39 -27.73 -6.32
N ALA A 3 -2.03 -28.64 -7.23
CA ALA A 3 -2.32 -28.48 -8.65
C ALA A 3 -3.81 -28.17 -8.88
N LEU A 4 -4.68 -28.73 -8.04
CA LEU A 4 -6.13 -28.52 -8.05
C LEU A 4 -6.51 -27.05 -7.81
N SER A 5 -5.86 -26.38 -6.84
CA SER A 5 -6.08 -24.93 -6.59
C SER A 5 -5.68 -24.06 -7.78
N TYR A 6 -4.60 -24.42 -8.49
CA TYR A 6 -4.15 -23.69 -9.67
C TYR A 6 -5.12 -23.89 -10.84
N TYR A 7 -5.52 -25.12 -11.11
CA TYR A 7 -6.49 -25.40 -12.19
C TYR A 7 -7.85 -24.79 -11.90
N TRP A 8 -8.30 -24.79 -10.64
CA TRP A 8 -9.52 -24.10 -10.23
C TRP A 8 -9.43 -22.59 -10.48
N ALA A 9 -8.35 -21.94 -10.04
CA ALA A 9 -8.12 -20.52 -10.29
C ALA A 9 -8.06 -20.20 -11.79
N LYS A 10 -7.44 -21.06 -12.59
CA LYS A 10 -7.38 -20.91 -14.05
C LYS A 10 -8.75 -21.10 -14.70
N ALA A 11 -9.58 -22.01 -14.17
CA ALA A 11 -10.95 -22.22 -14.65
C ALA A 11 -11.88 -21.05 -14.27
N SER A 12 -11.81 -20.56 -13.03
CA SER A 12 -12.56 -19.37 -12.59
C SER A 12 -12.16 -18.14 -13.40
N TRP A 13 -10.87 -17.97 -13.66
CA TRP A 13 -10.37 -16.91 -14.51
C TRP A 13 -10.90 -16.99 -15.94
N ARG A 14 -10.80 -18.17 -16.57
CA ARG A 14 -11.38 -18.38 -17.91
C ARG A 14 -12.87 -18.09 -17.95
N ARG A 15 -13.61 -18.41 -16.88
CA ARG A 15 -15.03 -18.06 -16.76
C ARG A 15 -15.21 -16.55 -16.68
N ALA A 16 -14.45 -15.85 -15.83
CA ALA A 16 -14.49 -14.39 -15.69
C ALA A 16 -14.19 -13.68 -17.01
N THR A 17 -13.15 -14.12 -17.74
CA THR A 17 -12.82 -13.58 -19.06
C THR A 17 -13.93 -13.81 -20.08
N ARG A 18 -14.59 -14.97 -20.06
CA ARG A 18 -15.71 -15.27 -20.98
C ARG A 18 -16.94 -14.39 -20.76
N ILE A 19 -17.13 -13.87 -19.56
CA ILE A 19 -18.23 -12.96 -19.23
C ILE A 19 -17.78 -11.50 -19.20
N GLU A 20 -16.58 -11.20 -19.72
CA GLU A 20 -16.00 -9.85 -19.79
C GLU A 20 -15.83 -9.14 -18.43
N ALA A 21 -15.87 -9.88 -17.32
CA ALA A 21 -15.69 -9.34 -15.97
C ALA A 21 -14.23 -8.92 -15.66
N THR A 22 -13.30 -9.22 -16.57
CA THR A 22 -11.88 -8.84 -16.46
C THR A 22 -11.53 -7.60 -17.29
N SER A 23 -12.49 -7.05 -18.04
CA SER A 23 -12.31 -5.83 -18.83
C SER A 23 -13.19 -4.72 -18.28
N TYR A 24 -12.60 -3.55 -18.08
CA TYR A 24 -13.28 -2.34 -17.70
C TYR A 24 -13.33 -1.38 -18.89
N ARG A 25 -14.53 -0.89 -19.24
CA ARG A 25 -14.76 0.04 -20.35
C ARG A 25 -15.72 1.13 -19.91
N ARG A 26 -15.17 2.30 -19.55
CA ARG A 26 -15.97 3.43 -19.06
C ARG A 26 -16.95 3.94 -20.12
N LEU A 27 -16.52 3.97 -21.39
CA LEU A 27 -17.30 4.48 -22.53
C LEU A 27 -18.64 3.75 -22.78
N LEU A 28 -18.79 2.52 -22.26
CA LEU A 28 -19.98 1.69 -22.47
C LEU A 28 -20.96 1.76 -21.29
N LEU A 29 -20.60 2.43 -20.20
CA LEU A 29 -21.43 2.53 -19.01
C LEU A 29 -22.45 3.68 -19.16
N PRO A 30 -23.74 3.46 -18.85
CA PRO A 30 -24.74 4.52 -18.89
C PRO A 30 -24.47 5.55 -17.80
N HIS A 31 -24.59 6.84 -18.12
CA HIS A 31 -24.54 7.91 -17.12
C HIS A 31 -25.76 7.77 -16.16
N PRO A 32 -25.58 7.90 -14.83
CA PRO A 32 -24.41 8.35 -14.07
C PRO A 32 -23.51 7.22 -13.53
N TYR A 33 -23.74 5.95 -13.89
CA TYR A 33 -22.91 4.80 -13.45
C TYR A 33 -21.55 4.72 -14.16
N ALA A 34 -21.29 5.61 -15.12
CA ALA A 34 -19.99 5.84 -15.74
C ALA A 34 -18.96 6.51 -14.79
N LEU A 35 -19.27 6.57 -13.49
CA LEU A 35 -18.55 7.37 -12.49
C LEU A 35 -17.80 6.52 -11.43
N ASP A 36 -17.60 5.23 -11.65
CA ASP A 36 -16.98 4.35 -10.65
C ASP A 36 -15.54 3.96 -11.04
N LEU A 37 -14.67 3.70 -10.06
CA LEU A 37 -13.34 3.12 -10.31
C LEU A 37 -13.48 1.63 -10.70
N PRO A 38 -12.48 1.03 -11.37
CA PRO A 38 -12.59 -0.37 -11.79
C PRO A 38 -12.54 -1.35 -10.61
N GLY A 39 -13.28 -2.46 -10.74
CA GLY A 39 -13.20 -3.61 -9.84
C GLY A 39 -13.53 -3.27 -8.38
N VAL A 40 -12.61 -3.58 -7.47
CA VAL A 40 -12.75 -3.35 -6.02
C VAL A 40 -12.88 -1.87 -5.65
N GLY A 41 -12.54 -0.95 -6.56
CA GLY A 41 -12.75 0.48 -6.35
C GLY A 41 -14.15 0.98 -6.70
N ALA A 42 -15.01 0.15 -7.29
CA ALA A 42 -16.27 0.62 -7.88
C ALA A 42 -17.24 1.25 -6.87
N SER A 43 -17.26 0.74 -5.64
CA SER A 43 -18.10 1.30 -4.58
C SER A 43 -17.53 2.57 -3.94
N SER A 44 -16.26 2.89 -4.19
CA SER A 44 -15.57 4.02 -3.55
C SER A 44 -16.06 5.37 -4.06
N THR A 45 -16.19 6.32 -3.15
CA THR A 45 -16.51 7.72 -3.42
C THR A 45 -15.61 8.62 -2.59
N LEU A 46 -15.34 9.83 -3.07
CA LEU A 46 -14.52 10.80 -2.36
C LEU A 46 -15.39 11.89 -1.74
N ILE A 47 -15.30 12.04 -0.42
CA ILE A 47 -15.94 13.09 0.35
C ILE A 47 -14.88 14.15 0.67
N LYS A 48 -15.18 15.40 0.35
CA LYS A 48 -14.38 16.54 0.79
C LYS A 48 -14.86 16.96 2.18
N ALA A 49 -14.00 16.80 3.17
CA ALA A 49 -14.24 17.16 4.56
C ALA A 49 -13.23 18.22 5.03
N HIS A 50 -13.40 18.70 6.25
CA HIS A 50 -12.42 19.56 6.92
C HIS A 50 -12.03 18.89 8.23
N ASP A 51 -10.74 18.89 8.52
CA ASP A 51 -10.22 18.46 9.82
C ASP A 51 -10.75 19.43 10.90
N PRO A 52 -11.48 18.93 11.91
CA PRO A 52 -12.05 19.77 12.97
C PRO A 52 -10.98 20.46 13.82
N THR A 53 -9.77 19.89 13.91
CA THR A 53 -8.68 20.40 14.72
C THR A 53 -7.86 21.46 13.97
N SER A 54 -7.48 21.18 12.72
CA SER A 54 -6.63 22.08 11.94
C SER A 54 -7.38 23.02 10.99
N GLY A 55 -8.65 22.76 10.72
CA GLY A 55 -9.47 23.49 9.74
C GLY A 55 -9.06 23.25 8.27
N LYS A 56 -8.06 22.40 8.02
CA LYS A 56 -7.57 22.11 6.66
C LYS A 56 -8.50 21.13 5.93
N SER A 57 -8.53 21.22 4.60
CA SER A 57 -9.26 20.26 3.76
C SER A 57 -8.69 18.85 3.93
N VAL A 58 -9.55 17.86 4.04
CA VAL A 58 -9.21 16.44 4.09
C VAL A 58 -10.10 15.68 3.13
N GLY A 59 -9.52 14.75 2.37
CA GLY A 59 -10.28 13.82 1.56
C GLY A 59 -10.56 12.54 2.34
N VAL A 60 -11.82 12.10 2.36
CA VAL A 60 -12.25 10.84 2.96
C VAL A 60 -12.81 9.95 1.87
N VAL A 61 -12.22 8.76 1.68
CA VAL A 61 -12.76 7.78 0.73
C VAL A 61 -13.79 6.92 1.44
N HIS A 62 -15.02 6.94 0.95
CA HIS A 62 -16.14 6.20 1.50
C HIS A 62 -16.53 5.06 0.56
N ASP A 63 -16.48 3.83 1.06
CA ASP A 63 -17.02 2.65 0.38
C ASP A 63 -18.53 2.57 0.63
N ARG A 64 -19.32 2.84 -0.41
CA ARG A 64 -20.79 2.86 -0.33
C ARG A 64 -21.43 1.51 -0.01
N VAL A 65 -20.72 0.39 -0.22
CA VAL A 65 -21.27 -0.95 0.01
C VAL A 65 -21.09 -1.35 1.47
N THR A 66 -19.91 -1.13 2.02
CA THR A 66 -19.58 -1.53 3.39
C THR A 66 -19.82 -0.43 4.43
N GLY A 67 -19.96 0.83 3.99
CA GLY A 67 -20.03 2.01 4.88
C GLY A 67 -18.68 2.40 5.49
N ARG A 68 -17.60 1.72 5.11
CA ARG A 68 -16.25 1.97 5.63
C ARG A 68 -15.69 3.25 5.04
N MET A 69 -14.92 3.97 5.86
CA MET A 69 -14.26 5.21 5.50
C MET A 69 -12.75 5.05 5.62
N THR A 70 -12.03 5.57 4.65
CA THR A 70 -10.57 5.52 4.61
C THR A 70 -9.99 6.91 4.56
N ILE A 71 -9.09 7.18 5.51
CA ILE A 71 -8.36 8.43 5.61
C ILE A 71 -6.89 8.13 5.34
N SER A 72 -6.29 8.91 4.45
CA SER A 72 -4.88 8.78 4.09
C SER A 72 -4.07 9.93 4.66
N THR A 73 -2.86 9.62 5.10
CA THR A 73 -1.88 10.57 5.64
C THR A 73 -0.66 10.54 4.77
N LEU A 74 -0.25 11.71 4.26
CA LEU A 74 0.97 11.84 3.49
C LEU A 74 2.17 11.86 4.44
N LEU A 75 3.18 11.08 4.08
CA LEU A 75 4.36 10.83 4.86
C LEU A 75 5.59 11.29 4.08
N ALA A 76 6.56 11.86 4.79
CA ALA A 76 7.88 12.18 4.29
C ALA A 76 8.89 11.22 4.96
N PRO A 77 9.30 10.15 4.28
CA PRO A 77 10.13 9.12 4.90
C PRO A 77 11.53 9.66 5.12
N GLY A 78 11.97 9.63 6.39
CA GLY A 78 13.32 10.04 6.75
C GLY A 78 14.37 9.08 6.17
N GLY A 79 15.53 9.61 5.80
CA GLY A 79 16.66 8.79 5.35
C GLY A 79 17.21 7.93 6.49
N SER A 80 16.73 6.69 6.64
CA SER A 80 17.14 5.79 7.72
C SER A 80 18.50 5.12 7.50
N LEU A 81 19.08 5.23 6.30
CA LEU A 81 20.34 4.57 5.91
C LEU A 81 21.56 5.00 6.72
N MET A 82 21.52 6.19 7.33
CA MET A 82 22.59 6.70 8.20
C MET A 82 22.12 6.90 9.65
N ALA A 83 20.92 6.42 10.00
CA ALA A 83 20.40 6.55 11.35
C ALA A 83 21.14 5.59 12.31
N PRO A 84 21.47 6.02 13.53
CA PRO A 84 21.99 5.12 14.56
C PRO A 84 21.01 3.96 14.82
N THR A 85 21.55 2.77 15.09
CA THR A 85 20.74 1.56 15.37
C THR A 85 19.74 1.78 16.52
N SER A 86 20.10 2.57 17.53
CA SER A 86 19.22 2.91 18.65
C SER A 86 17.99 3.72 18.20
N SER A 87 18.17 4.67 17.27
CA SER A 87 17.08 5.45 16.68
C SER A 87 16.14 4.56 15.87
N VAL A 88 16.68 3.63 15.09
CA VAL A 88 15.89 2.64 14.34
C VAL A 88 15.09 1.75 15.29
N GLN A 89 15.72 1.24 16.35
CA GLN A 89 15.02 0.43 17.35
C GLN A 89 13.93 1.20 18.09
N SER A 90 14.15 2.49 18.37
CA SER A 90 13.11 3.35 18.94
C SER A 90 11.94 3.51 17.98
N SER A 91 12.23 3.75 16.70
CA SER A 91 11.21 3.89 15.66
C SER A 91 10.37 2.61 15.52
N LEU A 92 11.02 1.45 15.57
CA LEU A 92 10.33 0.15 15.53
C LEU A 92 9.45 -0.08 16.76
N ARG A 93 9.87 0.35 17.96
CA ARG A 93 9.03 0.27 19.16
C ARG A 93 7.81 1.17 19.03
N THR A 94 7.98 2.40 18.57
CA THR A 94 6.86 3.33 18.36
C THR A 94 5.90 2.81 17.30
N TRP A 95 6.40 2.21 16.21
CA TRP A 95 5.55 1.52 15.24
C TRP A 95 4.77 0.36 15.85
N GLY A 96 5.38 -0.40 16.77
CA GLY A 96 4.66 -1.41 17.56
C GLY A 96 3.49 -0.80 18.34
N SER A 97 3.70 0.33 19.03
CA SER A 97 2.64 1.04 19.74
C SER A 97 1.51 1.55 18.84
N VAL A 98 1.81 1.94 17.59
CA VAL A 98 0.77 2.29 16.60
C VAL A 98 -0.09 1.07 16.26
N LEU A 99 0.54 -0.09 16.03
CA LEU A 99 -0.20 -1.33 15.76
C LEU A 99 -1.02 -1.75 16.99
N ASP A 100 -0.50 -1.59 18.20
CA ASP A 100 -1.24 -1.87 19.43
C ASP A 100 -2.47 -0.95 19.55
N ALA A 101 -2.33 0.35 19.29
CA ALA A 101 -3.45 1.30 19.29
C ALA A 101 -4.53 0.90 18.27
N MET A 102 -4.11 0.45 17.08
CA MET A 102 -5.02 -0.08 16.06
C MET A 102 -5.75 -1.35 16.50
N SER A 103 -5.16 -2.18 17.36
CA SER A 103 -5.80 -3.42 17.85
C SER A 103 -6.89 -3.14 18.88
N THR A 104 -6.72 -2.06 19.65
CA THR A 104 -7.60 -1.71 20.75
C THR A 104 -8.83 -0.91 20.32
N ASP A 105 -8.77 -0.29 19.14
CA ASP A 105 -9.89 0.46 18.57
C ASP A 105 -10.66 -0.43 17.58
N GLU A 106 -11.84 -0.89 18.00
CA GLU A 106 -12.70 -1.78 17.20
C GLU A 106 -13.17 -1.17 15.88
N LEU A 107 -13.13 0.17 15.76
CA LEU A 107 -13.52 0.87 14.54
C LEU A 107 -12.46 0.69 13.45
N ILE A 108 -11.19 0.49 13.81
CA ILE A 108 -10.10 0.33 12.85
C ILE A 108 -10.15 -1.10 12.28
N ARG A 109 -10.44 -1.21 10.99
CA ARG A 109 -10.50 -2.51 10.30
C ARG A 109 -9.15 -2.93 9.73
N GLY A 110 -8.32 -1.98 9.36
CA GLY A 110 -6.98 -2.23 8.86
C GLY A 110 -6.30 -0.97 8.37
N ALA A 111 -5.02 -1.09 8.03
CA ALA A 111 -4.26 0.01 7.44
C ALA A 111 -3.34 -0.50 6.34
N SER A 112 -2.88 0.41 5.49
CA SER A 112 -1.79 0.15 4.56
C SER A 112 -0.78 1.29 4.56
N VAL A 113 0.49 0.95 4.42
CA VAL A 113 1.58 1.90 4.20
C VAL A 113 2.13 1.66 2.82
N THR A 114 2.09 2.69 1.98
CA THR A 114 2.50 2.62 0.59
C THR A 114 3.62 3.61 0.31
N ILE A 115 4.66 3.14 -0.38
CA ILE A 115 5.72 3.96 -0.95
C ILE A 115 5.69 3.77 -2.46
N GLN A 116 5.45 4.85 -3.18
CA GLN A 116 5.54 4.92 -4.62
C GLN A 116 6.81 5.67 -5.02
N ILE A 117 7.64 5.01 -5.81
CA ILE A 117 8.86 5.55 -6.37
C ILE A 117 8.63 5.68 -7.86
N THR A 118 8.58 6.91 -8.34
CA THR A 118 8.45 7.23 -9.76
C THR A 118 9.80 7.71 -10.26
N PRO A 119 10.40 7.06 -11.27
CA PRO A 119 11.58 7.57 -11.94
C PRO A 119 11.31 8.99 -12.41
N GLY A 120 12.13 9.95 -12.00
CA GLY A 120 11.94 11.32 -12.41
C GLY A 120 12.18 11.45 -13.90
N ALA A 121 11.38 12.29 -14.55
CA ALA A 121 11.57 12.65 -15.95
C ALA A 121 12.84 13.52 -16.18
N GLY A 122 13.48 13.99 -15.11
CA GLY A 122 14.46 15.08 -15.16
C GLY A 122 13.79 16.47 -15.22
N ASP A 123 12.50 16.54 -15.53
CA ASP A 123 11.79 17.80 -15.78
C ASP A 123 11.28 18.49 -14.49
N ALA A 124 10.97 17.74 -13.43
CA ALA A 124 10.43 18.30 -12.18
C ALA A 124 11.38 19.30 -11.50
N LEU A 125 12.70 19.08 -11.62
CA LEU A 125 13.70 20.03 -11.13
C LEU A 125 13.72 21.30 -11.99
N GLY A 126 13.53 21.17 -13.31
CA GLY A 126 13.43 22.31 -14.22
C GLY A 126 12.19 23.16 -13.92
N ASP A 127 11.05 22.52 -13.70
CA ASP A 127 9.79 23.20 -13.38
C ASP A 127 9.84 23.91 -12.01
N ASP A 128 10.40 23.28 -10.97
CA ASP A 128 10.56 23.91 -9.65
C ASP A 128 11.48 25.13 -9.73
N VAL A 129 12.61 24.99 -10.42
CA VAL A 129 13.55 26.10 -10.64
C VAL A 129 12.88 27.24 -11.40
N ALA A 130 12.15 26.95 -12.49
CA ALA A 130 11.45 27.96 -13.26
C ALA A 130 10.38 28.70 -12.42
N SER A 131 9.68 27.99 -11.54
CA SER A 131 8.64 28.57 -10.68
C SER A 131 9.17 29.49 -9.57
N ARG A 132 10.42 29.28 -9.13
CA ARG A 132 11.08 30.02 -8.05
C ARG A 132 12.13 31.01 -8.53
N GLN A 133 12.35 31.09 -9.84
CA GLN A 133 13.34 31.96 -10.43
C GLN A 133 12.88 33.42 -10.36
N ASP A 134 13.65 34.25 -9.65
CA ASP A 134 13.42 35.69 -9.62
C ASP A 134 13.68 36.31 -11.03
N PRO A 135 12.69 37.02 -11.60
CA PRO A 135 12.86 37.72 -12.88
C PRO A 135 14.02 38.71 -12.90
N ASP A 136 14.38 39.29 -11.76
CA ASP A 136 15.43 40.30 -11.64
C ASP A 136 16.81 39.73 -11.25
N ALA A 137 16.94 38.40 -11.14
CA ALA A 137 18.21 37.76 -10.81
C ALA A 137 19.29 38.02 -11.88
N PRO A 138 20.57 38.18 -11.49
CA PRO A 138 21.69 38.37 -12.42
C PRO A 138 21.79 37.26 -13.48
N GLU A 139 22.09 37.61 -14.73
CA GLU A 139 22.15 36.65 -15.85
C GLU A 139 23.09 35.47 -15.59
N LEU A 140 24.24 35.72 -14.95
CA LEU A 140 25.20 34.67 -14.60
C LEU A 140 24.57 33.62 -13.65
N ALA A 141 23.77 34.04 -12.68
CA ALA A 141 23.10 33.12 -11.75
C ALA A 141 22.04 32.29 -12.48
N LYS A 142 21.26 32.91 -13.38
CA LYS A 142 20.27 32.22 -14.22
C LYS A 142 20.94 31.18 -15.13
N ALA A 143 22.08 31.53 -15.75
CA ALA A 143 22.85 30.64 -16.60
C ALA A 143 23.42 29.45 -15.83
N ILE A 144 24.03 29.68 -14.66
CA ILE A 144 24.58 28.62 -13.81
C ILE A 144 23.49 27.65 -13.35
N ILE A 145 22.35 28.17 -12.88
CA ILE A 145 21.22 27.34 -12.43
C ILE A 145 20.64 26.54 -13.60
N SER A 146 20.48 27.14 -14.78
CA SER A 146 20.00 26.43 -15.98
C SER A 146 20.97 25.33 -16.42
N GLU A 147 22.28 25.59 -16.35
CA GLU A 147 23.32 24.60 -16.63
C GLU A 147 23.32 23.47 -15.60
N LEU A 148 23.14 23.78 -14.30
CA LEU A 148 23.00 22.77 -13.25
C LEU A 148 21.76 21.90 -13.48
N VAL A 149 20.60 22.46 -13.79
CA VAL A 149 19.39 21.69 -14.15
C VAL A 149 19.67 20.77 -15.34
N ARG A 150 20.32 21.28 -16.39
CA ARG A 150 20.64 20.52 -17.61
C ARG A 150 21.65 19.40 -17.39
N THR A 151 22.61 19.59 -16.48
CA THR A 151 23.72 18.67 -16.19
C THR A 151 23.43 17.74 -15.02
N THR A 152 22.43 18.06 -14.20
CA THR A 152 22.01 17.20 -13.10
C THR A 152 21.55 15.87 -13.68
N PRO A 153 22.09 14.73 -13.20
CA PRO A 153 21.67 13.43 -13.67
C PRO A 153 20.14 13.33 -13.62
N ARG A 154 19.50 12.82 -14.68
CA ARG A 154 18.06 12.50 -14.75
C ARG A 154 17.63 11.41 -13.76
N ALA A 155 18.37 11.23 -12.67
CA ALA A 155 18.24 10.19 -11.67
C ALA A 155 17.67 10.73 -10.35
N THR A 156 16.91 11.82 -10.38
CA THR A 156 15.99 12.10 -9.27
C THR A 156 14.80 11.16 -9.42
N ALA A 157 14.43 10.46 -8.35
CA ALA A 157 13.16 9.73 -8.30
C ALA A 157 12.24 10.51 -7.38
N SER A 158 11.00 10.76 -7.81
CA SER A 158 10.00 11.30 -6.90
C SER A 158 9.48 10.15 -6.03
N VAL A 159 9.39 10.41 -4.74
CA VAL A 159 8.87 9.46 -3.76
C VAL A 159 7.59 10.07 -3.21
N ALA A 160 6.47 9.37 -3.39
CA ALA A 160 5.23 9.65 -2.68
C ALA A 160 5.01 8.53 -1.69
N SER A 161 4.79 8.86 -0.42
CA SER A 161 4.43 7.86 0.58
C SER A 161 3.24 8.29 1.40
N TRP A 162 2.40 7.32 1.72
CA TRP A 162 1.18 7.54 2.48
C TRP A 162 0.82 6.33 3.32
N MET A 163 0.12 6.59 4.42
CA MET A 163 -0.57 5.57 5.20
C MET A 163 -2.07 5.76 5.08
N SER A 164 -2.80 4.72 4.71
CA SER A 164 -4.26 4.72 4.64
C SER A 164 -4.82 3.87 5.78
N VAL A 165 -5.74 4.42 6.56
CA VAL A 165 -6.41 3.71 7.65
C VAL A 165 -7.88 3.58 7.30
N THR A 166 -8.40 2.35 7.31
CA THR A 166 -9.80 2.04 7.04
C THR A 166 -10.53 1.86 8.36
N VAL A 167 -11.56 2.67 8.55
CA VAL A 167 -12.41 2.73 9.73
C VAL A 167 -13.83 2.34 9.34
N ASP A 168 -14.49 1.60 10.22
CA ASP A 168 -15.91 1.29 10.15
C ASP A 168 -16.65 2.13 11.20
N PRO A 169 -17.19 3.31 10.84
CA PRO A 169 -17.85 4.18 11.80
C PRO A 169 -19.11 3.54 12.40
N ASN A 170 -19.72 2.57 11.70
CA ASN A 170 -20.94 1.91 12.16
C ASN A 170 -20.68 0.83 13.22
N ALA A 171 -19.41 0.49 13.46
CA ALA A 171 -19.02 -0.44 14.52
C ALA A 171 -19.01 0.21 15.92
N ALA A 172 -19.20 1.53 16.00
CA ALA A 172 -19.25 2.24 17.27
C ALA A 172 -20.41 1.78 18.14
N ALA A 173 -20.23 1.83 19.47
CA ALA A 173 -21.29 1.48 20.43
C ALA A 173 -22.56 2.32 20.22
N ASN A 174 -22.40 3.59 19.81
CA ASN A 174 -23.46 4.46 19.34
C ASN A 174 -23.16 4.86 17.89
N PRO A 175 -23.67 4.12 16.89
CA PRO A 175 -23.39 4.41 15.50
C PRO A 175 -23.89 5.80 15.10
N PRO A 176 -23.06 6.61 14.43
CA PRO A 176 -23.47 7.91 13.88
C PRO A 176 -24.59 7.74 12.85
N THR A 177 -25.56 8.66 12.85
CA THR A 177 -26.77 8.52 12.03
C THR A 177 -26.59 9.17 10.67
N ASP A 178 -25.85 10.28 10.61
CA ASP A 178 -25.60 11.01 9.36
C ASP A 178 -24.16 10.82 8.85
N LEU A 179 -23.95 11.19 7.57
CA LEU A 179 -22.66 11.04 6.91
C LEU A 179 -21.59 11.97 7.51
N ALA A 180 -21.98 13.14 8.04
CA ALA A 180 -21.04 14.10 8.60
C ALA A 180 -20.50 13.63 9.95
N GLU A 181 -21.35 13.04 10.79
CA GLU A 181 -21.00 12.36 12.04
C GLU A 181 -20.13 11.14 11.77
N GLN A 182 -20.44 10.34 10.75
CA GLN A 182 -19.59 9.21 10.33
C GLN A 182 -18.18 9.67 9.94
N VAL A 183 -18.09 10.75 9.15
CA VAL A 183 -16.80 11.37 8.77
C VAL A 183 -16.08 11.90 10.01
N GLY A 184 -16.80 12.56 10.92
CA GLY A 184 -16.23 13.08 12.17
C GLY A 184 -15.66 11.99 13.06
N GLU A 185 -16.37 10.88 13.24
CA GLU A 185 -15.90 9.74 14.04
C GLU A 185 -14.70 9.07 13.36
N ALA A 186 -14.73 8.86 12.04
CA ALA A 186 -13.60 8.30 11.31
C ALA A 186 -12.33 9.18 11.45
N LEU A 187 -12.46 10.50 11.33
CA LEU A 187 -11.34 11.44 11.51
C LEU A 187 -10.76 11.34 12.93
N LYS A 188 -11.63 11.37 13.94
CA LYS A 188 -11.26 11.24 15.36
C LYS A 188 -10.57 9.90 15.65
N THR A 189 -11.06 8.79 15.11
CA THR A 189 -10.41 7.47 15.23
C THR A 189 -9.00 7.49 14.67
N VAL A 190 -8.80 8.04 13.46
CA VAL A 190 -7.48 8.08 12.84
C VAL A 190 -6.54 9.09 13.53
N ASP A 191 -7.09 10.12 14.18
CA ASP A 191 -6.32 11.07 15.02
C ASP A 191 -5.81 10.45 16.32
N SER A 192 -6.40 9.33 16.78
CA SER A 192 -5.88 8.58 17.93
C SER A 192 -4.54 7.88 17.66
N LEU A 193 -4.19 7.68 16.38
CA LEU A 193 -2.95 7.02 15.97
C LEU A 193 -1.79 8.02 15.89
N ASP A 194 -0.93 8.01 16.90
CA ASP A 194 0.28 8.82 16.90
C ASP A 194 1.41 8.18 16.08
N LEU A 195 1.63 8.70 14.87
CA LEU A 195 2.72 8.27 14.00
C LEU A 195 4.05 8.97 14.32
N SER A 196 4.10 9.88 15.29
CA SER A 196 5.31 10.62 15.65
C SER A 196 6.40 9.65 16.12
N GLY A 197 7.64 9.88 15.70
CA GLY A 197 8.76 9.03 16.12
C GLY A 197 8.81 7.63 15.50
N THR A 198 7.93 7.29 14.54
CA THR A 198 7.98 6.02 13.78
C THR A 198 9.08 5.97 12.71
N GLY A 199 9.91 7.01 12.62
CA GLY A 199 11.00 7.12 11.65
C GLY A 199 10.60 7.77 10.32
N THR A 200 9.39 8.34 10.24
CA THR A 200 8.92 9.18 9.15
C THR A 200 8.37 10.49 9.72
N ASP A 201 8.48 11.55 8.94
CA ASP A 201 7.77 12.79 9.22
C ASP A 201 6.35 12.72 8.65
N ILE A 202 5.41 13.33 9.35
CA ILE A 202 4.01 13.45 8.93
C ILE A 202 3.87 14.78 8.20
N GLU A 203 3.52 14.76 6.91
CA GLU A 203 3.33 16.01 6.17
C GLU A 203 1.97 16.64 6.50
N ARG A 204 0.90 15.87 6.28
CA ARG A 204 -0.50 16.25 6.50
C ARG A 204 -1.43 15.06 6.20
N ARG A 205 -2.70 15.18 6.61
CA ARG A 205 -3.78 14.37 6.01
C ARG A 205 -3.89 14.70 4.52
N ALA A 206 -4.12 13.68 3.71
CA ALA A 206 -4.31 13.85 2.27
C ALA A 206 -5.59 14.63 2.01
N THR A 207 -5.48 15.67 1.19
CA THR A 207 -6.64 16.41 0.69
C THR A 207 -7.38 15.59 -0.36
N ASP A 208 -8.57 16.04 -0.74
CA ASP A 208 -9.31 15.49 -1.86
C ASP A 208 -8.51 15.59 -3.18
N VAL A 209 -7.71 16.65 -3.37
CA VAL A 209 -6.83 16.81 -4.54
C VAL A 209 -5.66 15.82 -4.51
N ASP A 210 -5.04 15.61 -3.34
CA ASP A 210 -3.95 14.64 -3.17
C ASP A 210 -4.40 13.22 -3.54
N LEU A 211 -5.59 12.82 -3.08
CA LEU A 211 -6.16 11.50 -3.37
C LEU A 211 -6.44 11.32 -4.86
N ARG A 212 -7.06 12.32 -5.51
CA ARG A 212 -7.29 12.30 -6.97
C ARG A 212 -5.99 12.16 -7.75
N ARG A 213 -4.96 12.92 -7.37
CA ARG A 213 -3.62 12.84 -7.96
C ARG A 213 -3.03 11.44 -7.80
N LEU A 214 -3.03 10.89 -6.60
CA LEU A 214 -2.44 9.56 -6.33
C LEU A 214 -3.12 8.45 -7.14
N VAL A 215 -4.46 8.49 -7.26
CA VAL A 215 -5.23 7.51 -8.02
C VAL A 215 -5.02 7.70 -9.52
N ARG A 216 -5.24 8.91 -10.05
CA ARG A 216 -5.11 9.17 -11.49
C ARG A 216 -3.70 8.89 -11.99
N SER A 217 -2.69 9.28 -11.23
CA SER A 217 -1.29 9.09 -11.63
C SER A 217 -0.81 7.64 -11.55
N ALA A 218 -1.58 6.76 -10.90
CA ALA A 218 -1.31 5.33 -10.96
C ALA A 218 -1.74 4.72 -12.28
N TYR A 219 -2.91 5.13 -12.80
CA TYR A 219 -3.42 4.71 -14.11
C TYR A 219 -2.78 5.48 -15.26
N ASP A 220 -2.30 6.69 -15.02
CA ASP A 220 -1.58 7.48 -16.01
C ASP A 220 -0.34 8.15 -15.39
N PRO A 221 0.81 7.45 -15.39
CA PRO A 221 2.04 7.99 -14.82
C PRO A 221 2.52 9.32 -15.44
N ALA A 222 2.00 9.72 -16.60
CA ALA A 222 2.39 10.98 -17.26
C ALA A 222 1.96 12.20 -16.45
N VAL A 223 0.83 12.12 -15.76
CA VAL A 223 0.22 13.28 -15.10
C VAL A 223 0.70 13.48 -13.66
N PHE A 224 1.62 12.65 -13.16
CA PHE A 224 2.05 12.71 -11.75
C PHE A 224 2.55 14.10 -11.31
N ASN A 225 3.25 14.80 -12.20
CA ASN A 225 3.79 16.15 -11.96
C ASN A 225 2.87 17.28 -12.46
N ALA A 226 1.63 16.98 -12.90
CA ALA A 226 0.68 17.99 -13.36
C ALA A 226 0.26 18.93 -12.20
N ARG A 227 -0.35 20.07 -12.50
CA ARG A 227 -0.66 21.08 -11.47
C ARG A 227 -1.85 20.63 -10.63
N ASP A 228 -1.96 21.11 -9.40
CA ASP A 228 -3.10 20.80 -8.52
C ASP A 228 -4.45 21.19 -9.14
N SER A 229 -4.48 22.28 -9.92
CA SER A 229 -5.67 22.73 -10.67
C SER A 229 -6.18 21.68 -11.65
N ASP A 230 -5.29 20.86 -12.20
CA ASP A 230 -5.65 19.83 -13.18
C ASP A 230 -6.38 18.66 -12.50
N PHE A 231 -6.24 18.52 -11.18
CA PHE A 231 -6.90 17.50 -10.36
C PHE A 231 -8.10 18.03 -9.58
N SER A 232 -8.15 19.33 -9.25
CA SER A 232 -9.28 19.92 -8.53
C SER A 232 -10.59 19.81 -9.30
N ASP A 233 -10.51 19.88 -10.63
CA ASP A 233 -11.67 19.87 -11.52
C ASP A 233 -12.16 18.46 -11.83
N LEU A 234 -11.39 17.43 -11.48
CA LEU A 234 -11.76 16.04 -11.70
C LEU A 234 -12.75 15.57 -10.63
N SER A 235 -13.82 14.92 -11.07
CA SER A 235 -14.61 14.06 -10.18
C SER A 235 -13.79 12.83 -9.77
N TRP A 236 -14.15 12.20 -8.64
CA TRP A 236 -13.47 10.97 -8.19
C TRP A 236 -13.44 9.88 -9.26
N SER A 237 -14.54 9.80 -10.01
CA SER A 237 -14.68 8.86 -11.11
C SER A 237 -13.70 9.02 -12.25
N GLU A 238 -13.30 10.26 -12.53
CA GLU A 238 -12.41 10.61 -13.63
C GLU A 238 -10.96 10.32 -13.28
N CYS A 239 -10.70 9.99 -12.01
CA CYS A 239 -9.38 9.54 -11.56
C CYS A 239 -9.09 8.10 -11.99
N GLY A 240 -10.10 7.31 -12.34
CA GLY A 240 -9.91 5.98 -12.91
C GLY A 240 -9.41 6.00 -14.36
N PRO A 241 -9.08 4.83 -14.91
CA PRO A 241 -8.77 4.71 -16.33
C PRO A 241 -10.06 4.79 -17.17
N GLN A 242 -9.94 5.12 -18.45
CA GLN A 242 -11.02 4.97 -19.44
C GLN A 242 -11.22 3.51 -19.82
N ALA A 243 -10.13 2.77 -19.92
CA ALA A 243 -10.14 1.34 -20.15
C ALA A 243 -9.06 0.64 -19.34
N ALA A 244 -9.39 -0.53 -18.82
CA ALA A 244 -8.40 -1.40 -18.21
C ALA A 244 -8.71 -2.86 -18.49
N ASP A 245 -7.67 -3.66 -18.69
CA ASP A 245 -7.75 -5.10 -18.93
C ASP A 245 -6.93 -5.83 -17.89
N ASP A 246 -7.61 -6.58 -17.02
CA ASP A 246 -7.00 -7.49 -16.06
C ASP A 246 -6.64 -8.78 -16.80
N GLY A 247 -5.35 -8.93 -17.07
CA GLY A 247 -4.75 -10.12 -17.65
C GLY A 247 -4.30 -11.10 -16.56
N TRP A 248 -3.97 -12.33 -16.97
CA TRP A 248 -3.50 -13.34 -16.02
C TRP A 248 -2.17 -12.95 -15.37
N GLU A 249 -1.28 -12.24 -16.08
CA GLU A 249 0.04 -11.86 -15.58
C GLU A 249 0.29 -10.35 -15.51
N GLU A 250 -0.58 -9.55 -16.10
CA GLU A 250 -0.40 -8.12 -16.31
C GLU A 250 -1.74 -7.39 -16.25
N TYR A 251 -1.70 -6.09 -15.98
CA TYR A 251 -2.86 -5.21 -15.93
C TYR A 251 -2.60 -4.01 -16.84
N ALA A 252 -3.27 -4.00 -18.00
CA ALA A 252 -3.18 -2.89 -18.94
C ALA A 252 -4.18 -1.80 -18.54
N HIS A 253 -3.75 -0.55 -18.59
CA HIS A 253 -4.56 0.64 -18.27
C HIS A 253 -4.10 1.83 -19.11
N ASP A 254 -4.83 2.95 -19.05
CA ASP A 254 -4.66 4.13 -19.92
C ASP A 254 -3.19 4.52 -20.22
N GLY A 255 -2.35 4.64 -19.19
CA GLY A 255 -1.00 5.16 -19.30
C GLY A 255 0.12 4.11 -19.23
N GLY A 256 -0.22 2.81 -19.19
CA GLY A 256 0.80 1.77 -19.16
C GLY A 256 0.30 0.35 -18.88
N VAL A 257 1.25 -0.53 -18.60
CA VAL A 257 1.00 -1.92 -18.24
C VAL A 257 1.71 -2.21 -16.93
N SER A 258 0.95 -2.72 -15.96
CA SER A 258 1.45 -3.02 -14.63
C SER A 258 1.54 -4.53 -14.41
N LEU A 259 2.48 -4.94 -13.56
CA LEU A 259 2.53 -6.29 -13.01
C LEU A 259 2.78 -6.20 -11.51
N SER A 260 2.24 -7.16 -10.78
CA SER A 260 2.22 -7.15 -9.32
C SER A 260 2.69 -8.47 -8.75
N TYR A 261 3.47 -8.38 -7.67
CA TYR A 261 3.96 -9.50 -6.89
C TYR A 261 3.38 -9.41 -5.48
N VAL A 262 3.03 -10.57 -4.92
CA VAL A 262 2.49 -10.71 -3.56
C VAL A 262 3.42 -11.53 -2.69
N LEU A 263 3.42 -11.26 -1.39
CA LEU A 263 4.10 -12.06 -0.39
C LEU A 263 3.57 -13.49 -0.44
N ARG A 264 4.50 -14.45 -0.55
CA ARG A 264 4.19 -15.88 -0.45
C ARG A 264 4.59 -16.41 0.91
N GLU A 265 5.79 -16.07 1.36
CA GLU A 265 6.34 -16.65 2.58
C GLU A 265 7.49 -15.82 3.11
N MET A 266 7.49 -15.61 4.42
CA MET A 266 8.59 -15.00 5.15
C MET A 266 9.66 -16.04 5.53
N PRO A 267 10.94 -15.64 5.56
CA PRO A 267 12.00 -16.51 6.05
C PRO A 267 11.78 -16.77 7.55
N ARG A 268 12.01 -18.02 7.99
CA ARG A 268 11.84 -18.44 9.40
C ARG A 268 13.01 -18.03 10.31
N ARG A 269 13.61 -16.87 10.05
CA ARG A 269 14.74 -16.31 10.79
C ARG A 269 14.54 -14.81 10.94
N PRO A 270 15.17 -14.17 11.95
CA PRO A 270 15.21 -12.71 12.02
C PRO A 270 15.73 -12.11 10.71
N ILE A 271 15.09 -11.03 10.26
CA ILE A 271 15.48 -10.25 9.09
C ILE A 271 15.97 -8.89 9.55
N ALA A 272 16.95 -8.34 8.84
CA ALA A 272 17.39 -6.97 9.09
C ALA A 272 16.29 -5.98 8.66
N TYR A 273 16.20 -4.84 9.34
CA TYR A 273 15.27 -3.76 8.95
C TYR A 273 15.53 -3.26 7.52
N SER A 274 16.76 -3.42 7.03
CA SER A 274 17.21 -3.04 5.69
C SER A 274 16.78 -4.02 4.58
N VAL A 275 16.05 -5.10 4.90
CA VAL A 275 15.72 -6.16 3.93
C VAL A 275 14.91 -5.68 2.73
N LEU A 276 14.11 -4.62 2.90
CA LEU A 276 13.26 -4.05 1.83
C LEU A 276 13.99 -2.98 1.00
N LEU A 277 15.19 -2.54 1.38
CA LEU A 277 15.94 -1.51 0.65
C LEU A 277 16.11 -1.81 -0.85
N PRO A 278 16.35 -3.06 -1.30
CA PRO A 278 16.44 -3.34 -2.73
C PRO A 278 15.16 -3.01 -3.51
N LEU A 279 13.98 -3.09 -2.88
CA LEU A 279 12.72 -2.66 -3.49
C LEU A 279 12.55 -1.14 -3.46
N LEU A 280 13.15 -0.46 -2.47
CA LEU A 280 13.08 0.99 -2.33
C LEU A 280 14.16 1.73 -3.13
N ALA A 281 15.09 1.00 -3.76
CA ALA A 281 16.09 1.60 -4.62
C ALA A 281 15.43 2.20 -5.89
N PRO A 282 15.78 3.44 -6.28
CA PRO A 282 15.34 4.02 -7.55
C PRO A 282 15.64 3.09 -8.73
N GLY A 283 14.68 2.93 -9.63
CA GLY A 283 14.76 2.06 -10.81
C GLY A 283 14.37 2.79 -12.09
N LYS A 284 14.34 2.07 -13.23
CA LYS A 284 13.88 2.64 -14.51
C LYS A 284 12.36 2.77 -14.56
N PHE A 285 11.65 1.96 -13.79
CA PHE A 285 10.19 1.86 -13.82
C PHE A 285 9.57 2.34 -12.52
N GLN A 286 8.35 2.87 -12.60
CA GLN A 286 7.58 3.23 -11.43
C GLN A 286 7.31 1.97 -10.61
N ARG A 287 7.57 2.06 -9.31
CA ARG A 287 7.37 0.95 -8.38
C ARG A 287 6.60 1.42 -7.16
N ARG A 288 5.54 0.70 -6.84
CA ARG A 288 4.73 0.91 -5.65
C ARG A 288 4.87 -0.30 -4.73
N ILE A 289 5.32 -0.05 -3.51
CA ILE A 289 5.52 -1.05 -2.46
C ILE A 289 4.47 -0.78 -1.39
N THR A 290 3.65 -1.77 -1.07
CA THR A 290 2.57 -1.62 -0.08
C THR A 290 2.64 -2.73 0.96
N LEU A 291 2.69 -2.33 2.23
CA LEU A 291 2.44 -3.19 3.37
C LEU A 291 1.00 -2.96 3.80
N ALA A 292 0.20 -4.02 3.83
CA ALA A 292 -1.15 -3.98 4.38
C ALA A 292 -1.17 -4.71 5.72
N TYR A 293 -1.93 -4.17 6.67
CA TYR A 293 -2.09 -4.65 8.03
C TYR A 293 -3.57 -4.82 8.35
N ARG A 294 -3.87 -5.88 9.10
CA ARG A 294 -5.10 -6.05 9.89
C ARG A 294 -4.64 -6.47 11.28
N VAL A 295 -4.75 -5.57 12.24
CA VAL A 295 -4.45 -5.92 13.62
C VAL A 295 -5.65 -6.67 14.18
N LEU A 296 -5.40 -7.78 14.85
CA LEU A 296 -6.45 -8.61 15.43
C LEU A 296 -6.85 -8.01 16.77
N ASP A 297 -8.13 -8.08 17.11
CA ASP A 297 -8.52 -7.79 18.48
C ASP A 297 -7.84 -8.80 19.43
N PRO A 298 -7.64 -8.44 20.72
CA PRO A 298 -6.90 -9.29 21.65
C PRO A 298 -7.41 -10.73 21.75
N TYR A 299 -8.72 -10.96 21.63
CA TYR A 299 -9.32 -12.29 21.73
C TYR A 299 -9.10 -13.11 20.44
N GLU A 300 -9.28 -12.50 19.26
CA GLU A 300 -8.94 -13.15 18.00
C GLU A 300 -7.43 -13.49 17.94
N GLY A 301 -6.59 -12.54 18.39
CA GLY A 301 -5.15 -12.70 18.48
C GLY A 301 -4.73 -13.90 19.34
N GLU A 302 -5.28 -14.02 20.55
CA GLU A 302 -5.04 -15.15 21.45
C GLU A 302 -5.44 -16.49 20.80
N ALA A 303 -6.63 -16.54 20.19
CA ALA A 303 -7.13 -17.74 19.53
C ALA A 303 -6.29 -18.13 18.30
N VAL A 304 -5.76 -17.17 17.53
CA VAL A 304 -4.81 -17.45 16.43
C VAL A 304 -3.52 -18.04 16.99
N LEU A 305 -2.96 -17.45 18.04
CA LEU A 305 -1.69 -17.88 18.59
C LEU A 305 -1.78 -19.26 19.26
N GLU A 306 -2.83 -19.52 20.04
CA GLU A 306 -3.05 -20.83 20.66
C GLU A 306 -3.14 -21.95 19.61
N ARG A 307 -3.81 -21.68 18.48
CA ARG A 307 -3.83 -22.59 17.33
C ARG A 307 -2.45 -22.79 16.73
N GLU A 308 -1.65 -21.73 16.53
CA GLU A 308 -0.28 -21.86 16.01
C GLU A 308 0.62 -22.68 16.94
N ILE A 309 0.56 -22.43 18.24
CA ILE A 309 1.29 -23.18 19.28
C ILE A 309 0.89 -24.65 19.25
N SER A 310 -0.42 -24.93 19.29
CA SER A 310 -0.96 -26.28 19.23
C SER A 310 -0.50 -27.02 17.97
N HIS A 311 -0.55 -26.36 16.81
CA HIS A 311 -0.06 -26.93 15.56
C HIS A 311 1.45 -27.14 15.52
N ALA A 312 2.25 -26.29 16.20
CA ALA A 312 3.69 -26.47 16.32
C ALA A 312 4.02 -27.69 17.19
N HIS A 313 3.35 -27.86 18.34
CA HIS A 313 3.52 -29.02 19.22
C HIS A 313 3.08 -30.32 18.55
N GLN A 314 1.89 -30.35 17.93
CA GLN A 314 1.40 -31.53 17.20
C GLN A 314 2.35 -31.97 16.09
N ARG A 315 2.89 -31.02 15.31
CA ARG A 315 3.88 -31.32 14.25
C ARG A 315 5.18 -31.89 14.82
N ALA A 316 5.64 -31.38 15.97
CA ALA A 316 6.82 -31.87 16.65
C ALA A 316 6.61 -33.30 17.19
N GLN A 317 5.46 -33.56 17.85
CA GLN A 317 5.08 -34.86 18.40
C GLN A 317 4.93 -35.92 17.30
N ALA A 318 4.13 -35.64 16.27
CA ALA A 318 3.93 -36.57 15.15
C ALA A 318 5.25 -36.94 14.44
N THR A 319 6.20 -36.01 14.36
CA THR A 319 7.51 -36.30 13.77
C THR A 319 8.40 -37.11 14.72
N ALA A 320 8.34 -36.84 16.02
CA ALA A 320 9.07 -37.61 17.03
C ALA A 320 8.60 -39.07 17.05
N GLU A 321 7.29 -39.32 16.93
CA GLU A 321 6.70 -40.65 16.84
C GLU A 321 7.13 -41.40 15.57
N VAL A 322 7.12 -40.72 14.42
CA VAL A 322 7.42 -41.36 13.11
C VAL A 322 8.93 -41.52 12.86
N LYS A 323 9.78 -40.63 13.38
CA LYS A 323 11.22 -40.57 13.03
C LYS A 323 12.17 -40.68 14.23
N GLY A 324 11.65 -40.89 15.44
CA GLY A 324 12.42 -41.07 16.68
C GLY A 324 13.13 -39.82 17.21
N ARG A 325 13.27 -38.74 16.43
CA ARG A 325 13.83 -37.44 16.87
C ARG A 325 13.21 -36.27 16.12
N ALA A 326 12.90 -35.19 16.85
CA ALA A 326 12.52 -33.92 16.27
C ALA A 326 13.69 -33.29 15.49
N LYS A 327 13.43 -32.79 14.29
CA LYS A 327 14.44 -32.07 13.48
C LYS A 327 14.79 -30.73 14.14
N TRP A 328 16.01 -30.22 13.93
CA TRP A 328 16.43 -28.89 14.40
C TRP A 328 15.46 -27.76 14.01
N SER A 329 14.88 -27.82 12.80
CA SER A 329 13.87 -26.87 12.34
C SER A 329 12.58 -26.90 13.18
N GLN A 330 12.23 -28.03 13.77
CA GLN A 330 11.01 -28.19 14.57
C GLN A 330 11.21 -27.66 15.99
N ARG A 331 12.39 -27.92 16.59
CA ARG A 331 12.75 -27.29 17.87
C ARG A 331 12.74 -25.76 17.75
N ALA A 332 13.26 -25.22 16.64
CA ALA A 332 13.20 -23.80 16.35
C ALA A 332 11.77 -23.28 16.07
N ASP A 333 10.87 -24.10 15.53
CA ASP A 333 9.45 -23.75 15.39
C ASP A 333 8.77 -23.67 16.78
N THR A 334 8.98 -24.66 17.65
CA THR A 334 8.43 -24.68 19.02
C THR A 334 8.95 -23.51 19.84
N GLN A 335 10.27 -23.27 19.83
CA GLN A 335 10.86 -22.15 20.58
C GLN A 335 10.32 -20.79 20.12
N ARG A 336 10.03 -20.63 18.82
CA ARG A 336 9.41 -19.40 18.31
C ARG A 336 7.95 -19.25 18.76
N ALA A 337 7.20 -20.35 18.79
CA ALA A 337 5.84 -20.34 19.30
C ALA A 337 5.81 -19.97 20.79
N GLU A 338 6.73 -20.50 21.60
CA GLU A 338 6.90 -20.15 23.01
C GLU A 338 7.32 -18.67 23.19
N GLN A 339 8.21 -18.16 22.35
CA GLN A 339 8.60 -16.73 22.37
C GLN A 339 7.40 -15.82 22.03
N ALA A 340 6.60 -16.18 21.03
CA ALA A 340 5.40 -15.44 20.68
C ALA A 340 4.37 -15.47 21.83
N ALA A 341 4.22 -16.62 22.50
CA ALA A 341 3.38 -16.73 23.71
C ALA A 341 3.86 -15.81 24.83
N ALA A 342 5.17 -15.77 25.09
CA ALA A 342 5.75 -14.88 26.09
C ALA A 342 5.56 -13.39 25.74
N GLN A 343 5.63 -13.03 24.45
CA GLN A 343 5.39 -11.65 23.99
C GLN A 343 3.92 -11.25 24.18
N MET A 344 2.98 -12.13 23.84
CA MET A 344 1.55 -11.88 24.05
C MET A 344 1.19 -11.79 25.54
N ALA A 345 1.76 -12.66 26.39
CA ALA A 345 1.61 -12.56 27.84
C ALA A 345 2.18 -11.25 28.39
N GLY A 346 3.14 -10.64 27.68
CA GLY A 346 3.66 -9.29 27.94
C GLY A 346 2.83 -8.15 27.35
N GLY A 347 1.69 -8.43 26.71
CA GLY A 347 0.75 -7.45 26.17
C GLY A 347 0.93 -7.11 24.68
N SER A 348 1.82 -7.80 23.95
CA SER A 348 1.98 -7.58 22.50
C SER A 348 0.78 -8.08 21.71
N GLN A 349 0.37 -7.30 20.71
CA GLN A 349 -0.76 -7.61 19.85
C GLN A 349 -0.33 -8.41 18.61
N VAL A 350 -1.28 -9.14 18.02
CA VAL A 350 -1.05 -9.94 16.81
C VAL A 350 -1.62 -9.18 15.61
N ALA A 351 -0.83 -9.07 14.55
CA ALA A 351 -1.26 -8.46 13.30
C ALA A 351 -1.07 -9.41 12.12
N ASP A 352 -2.14 -9.59 11.34
CA ASP A 352 -2.03 -10.10 9.99
C ASP A 352 -1.44 -9.01 9.10
N TRP A 353 -0.50 -9.38 8.24
CA TRP A 353 0.09 -8.45 7.29
C TRP A 353 0.48 -9.12 5.98
N THR A 354 0.56 -8.33 4.92
CA THR A 354 1.05 -8.77 3.62
C THR A 354 1.86 -7.69 2.92
N LEU A 355 2.75 -8.09 2.03
CA LEU A 355 3.56 -7.21 1.20
C LEU A 355 3.17 -7.40 -0.26
N MET A 356 2.90 -6.29 -0.93
CA MET A 356 2.56 -6.24 -2.34
C MET A 356 3.49 -5.25 -3.04
N VAL A 357 3.94 -5.60 -4.24
CA VAL A 357 4.77 -4.72 -5.06
C VAL A 357 4.20 -4.69 -6.46
N THR A 358 3.88 -3.50 -6.94
CA THR A 358 3.42 -3.26 -8.31
C THR A 358 4.48 -2.46 -9.05
N VAL A 359 4.83 -2.89 -10.25
CA VAL A 359 5.69 -2.12 -11.17
C VAL A 359 4.88 -1.76 -12.41
N THR A 360 5.00 -0.52 -12.85
CA THR A 360 4.29 0.01 -14.03
C THR A 360 5.30 0.41 -15.10
N ALA A 361 5.16 -0.19 -16.28
CA ALA A 361 5.88 0.18 -17.50
C ALA A 361 4.98 1.08 -18.36
N ARG A 362 5.57 2.07 -19.06
CA ARG A 362 4.82 2.99 -19.93
C ARG A 362 4.35 2.33 -21.23
N THR A 363 4.98 1.24 -21.63
CA THR A 363 4.63 0.48 -22.84
C THR A 363 4.70 -1.02 -22.57
N ALA A 364 3.91 -1.80 -23.31
CA ALA A 364 3.94 -3.26 -23.23
C ALA A 364 5.33 -3.85 -23.60
N THR A 365 6.08 -3.17 -24.49
CA THR A 365 7.43 -3.61 -24.89
C THR A 365 8.46 -3.52 -23.77
N ASP A 366 8.26 -2.60 -22.82
CA ASP A 366 9.13 -2.42 -21.65
C ASP A 366 8.77 -3.36 -20.49
N LEU A 367 7.60 -4.01 -20.53
CA LEU A 367 7.12 -4.89 -19.45
C LEU A 367 8.08 -6.05 -19.11
N PRO A 368 8.74 -6.72 -20.07
CA PRO A 368 9.74 -7.75 -19.75
C PRO A 368 10.94 -7.19 -18.97
N ALA A 369 11.39 -5.97 -19.29
CA ALA A 369 12.47 -5.32 -18.58
C ALA A 369 12.04 -4.90 -17.16
N ALA A 370 10.81 -4.40 -17.01
CA ALA A 370 10.21 -4.09 -15.72
C ALA A 370 10.09 -5.32 -14.82
N ARG A 371 9.67 -6.47 -15.38
CA ARG A 371 9.65 -7.76 -14.67
C ARG A 371 11.03 -8.16 -14.21
N GLN A 372 12.03 -8.07 -15.10
CA GLN A 372 13.41 -8.44 -14.77
C GLN A 372 13.98 -7.56 -13.65
N GLU A 373 13.70 -6.25 -13.67
CA GLU A 373 14.11 -5.33 -12.61
C GLU A 373 13.47 -5.71 -11.27
N LEU A 374 12.17 -6.00 -11.25
CA LEU A 374 11.46 -6.45 -10.06
C LEU A 374 12.00 -7.78 -9.54
N ASP A 375 12.22 -8.76 -10.41
CA ASP A 375 12.76 -10.08 -10.05
C ASP A 375 14.16 -9.95 -9.42
N ARG A 376 15.00 -9.06 -9.94
CA ARG A 376 16.32 -8.77 -9.36
C ARG A 376 16.19 -8.16 -7.97
N ALA A 377 15.31 -7.18 -7.79
CA ALA A 377 15.06 -6.55 -6.49
C ALA A 377 14.51 -7.54 -5.46
N VAL A 378 13.54 -8.37 -5.85
CA VAL A 378 12.97 -9.44 -5.01
C VAL A 378 14.03 -10.45 -4.61
N LYS A 379 14.88 -10.89 -5.56
CA LYS A 379 15.99 -11.81 -5.28
C LYS A 379 17.01 -11.19 -4.31
N ALA A 380 17.25 -9.89 -4.42
CA ALA A 380 18.19 -9.16 -3.57
C ALA A 380 17.74 -9.03 -2.10
N MET A 381 16.44 -9.11 -1.79
CA MET A 381 15.92 -9.13 -0.41
C MET A 381 16.38 -10.35 0.40
N ARG A 382 16.87 -11.42 -0.24
CA ARG A 382 17.47 -12.61 0.44
C ARG A 382 16.63 -13.20 1.58
N GLY A 383 15.44 -13.72 1.26
CA GLY A 383 14.69 -14.60 2.15
C GLY A 383 13.19 -14.41 2.10
N ILE A 384 12.74 -13.20 1.80
CA ILE A 384 11.32 -12.90 1.54
C ILE A 384 10.96 -13.52 0.19
N ARG A 385 10.04 -14.49 0.18
CA ARG A 385 9.57 -15.13 -1.04
C ARG A 385 8.32 -14.40 -1.53
N MET A 386 8.41 -13.83 -2.72
CA MET A 386 7.26 -13.26 -3.42
C MET A 386 6.92 -14.08 -4.65
N ARG A 387 5.70 -13.88 -5.18
CA ARG A 387 5.23 -14.50 -6.42
C ARG A 387 4.39 -13.52 -7.24
N PRO A 388 4.31 -13.69 -8.56
CA PRO A 388 3.35 -12.94 -9.37
C PRO A 388 1.91 -13.14 -8.89
N ALA A 389 1.13 -12.06 -8.93
CA ALA A 389 -0.29 -12.00 -8.57
C ALA A 389 -1.18 -12.55 -9.72
N TYR A 390 -1.00 -13.83 -10.06
CA TYR A 390 -1.71 -14.43 -11.19
C TYR A 390 -3.24 -14.31 -11.08
N GLY A 391 -3.87 -13.70 -12.08
CA GLY A 391 -5.32 -13.50 -12.15
C GLY A 391 -5.91 -12.58 -11.08
N ALA A 392 -5.08 -11.72 -10.48
CA ALA A 392 -5.50 -10.75 -9.47
C ALA A 392 -4.71 -9.43 -9.61
N GLN A 393 -4.30 -9.06 -10.83
CA GLN A 393 -3.41 -7.93 -11.04
C GLN A 393 -4.13 -6.62 -10.73
N ALA A 394 -5.39 -6.46 -11.17
CA ALA A 394 -6.21 -5.29 -10.85
C ALA A 394 -6.42 -5.11 -9.33
N ALA A 395 -6.73 -6.18 -8.60
CA ALA A 395 -6.96 -6.12 -7.16
C ALA A 395 -5.68 -5.75 -6.39
N VAL A 396 -4.53 -6.33 -6.74
CA VAL A 396 -3.25 -5.99 -6.10
C VAL A 396 -2.77 -4.59 -6.48
N PHE A 397 -3.01 -4.17 -7.73
CA PHE A 397 -2.77 -2.79 -8.15
C PHE A 397 -3.59 -1.82 -7.30
N ALA A 398 -4.89 -2.08 -7.14
CA ALA A 398 -5.83 -1.27 -6.38
C ALA A 398 -5.53 -1.24 -4.86
N ALA A 399 -5.06 -2.35 -4.28
CA ALA A 399 -4.66 -2.44 -2.88
C ALA A 399 -3.49 -1.50 -2.51
N GLY A 400 -2.71 -1.08 -3.51
CA GLY A 400 -1.69 -0.05 -3.32
C GLY A 400 -2.20 1.38 -3.47
N LEU A 401 -3.48 1.61 -3.73
CA LEU A 401 -4.05 2.95 -3.88
C LEU A 401 -4.82 3.37 -2.62
N PRO A 402 -4.91 4.69 -2.33
CA PRO A 402 -5.72 5.19 -1.23
C PRO A 402 -7.22 5.23 -1.62
N ILE A 403 -7.80 4.09 -2.01
CA ILE A 403 -9.20 3.97 -2.46
C ILE A 403 -10.11 3.22 -1.46
N GLY A 404 -9.58 2.92 -0.28
CA GLY A 404 -10.29 2.22 0.79
C GLY A 404 -10.38 0.70 0.68
N TYR A 405 -9.72 0.11 -0.32
CA TYR A 405 -9.59 -1.35 -0.43
C TYR A 405 -8.35 -1.86 0.32
N ASN A 406 -8.55 -2.77 1.28
CA ASN A 406 -7.48 -3.50 1.96
C ASN A 406 -7.75 -5.02 1.87
N PRO A 407 -6.87 -5.81 1.23
CA PRO A 407 -7.12 -7.23 0.96
C PRO A 407 -7.14 -8.13 2.21
N LEU A 408 -6.69 -7.62 3.37
CA LEU A 408 -6.76 -8.36 4.63
C LEU A 408 -8.07 -8.15 5.38
N VAL A 409 -8.75 -7.04 5.10
CA VAL A 409 -10.06 -6.75 5.69
C VAL A 409 -11.09 -7.56 4.93
N LYS A 410 -11.73 -8.49 5.64
CA LYS A 410 -12.83 -9.28 5.09
C LYS A 410 -14.12 -8.50 5.20
N ASP A 411 -15.00 -8.69 4.23
CA ASP A 411 -16.37 -8.18 4.26
C ASP A 411 -17.26 -9.00 5.20
#